data_AF-A0A3D4JH14-F1
#
_entry.id   AF-A0A3D4JH14-F1
#
_cell.length_a   1.000
_cell.length_b   1.000
_cell.length_c   1.000
_cell.angle_alpha   90.00
_cell.angle_beta   90.00
_cell.angle_gamma   90.00
#
_symmetry.space_group_name_H-M   'P 1'
#
loop_
_entity.id
_entity.type
_entity.pdbx_description
1 polymer ?
#
loop_
_entity_poly.entity_id
_entity_poly.type
_entity_poly.pdbx_seq_one_letter_code
_entity_poly.pdbx_strand_id
1 'polypeptide(L)'
;MKNLHRISILYLIFPFLLFLFGWFRLSIAIPISLIIIFTLYKLLKNNSPILQLPKYSITNYQLLPSAFCLLLTGSWLFLSGIGGYAFQNWDHHWRNAVFHDLINFDFPVYYSQPENGPIKMLVYYVGYWLPSALIGKYFDWGIANLFLFLWSWLGVILVTLQFSNFLKTSPIKTTLLLIFFSGLDSLGVLFFPQEYPTLFPFVTHLEIWSGNLQYSSFTTQLFWVFNQAIPAWLSIIVIASRWPSSHEVAYRDQAKQSHDELGIAWDEEQERPRNDIVIFLWSLCFFFAPIASIGLLPYVLIEIFKNTNLKSLFKNINYSILASSIIIFLLSYFFFSANTAAQTRGLQIIPFKEFIFFFLLEGGILWLLLAPIKYRDPRWIVTGVLLIIIPFIQIGSGRDFVMRASIAPLFYLMILTGETIFSKQTKQKLLIPIYLLLFIGALAPLYEINRSIYRTYEYYFILDEEQRLTTLPMPATEIQPAGRLEAEHPNRLVADEIVSLEFMQGELAENFIANVRQTLYYKYLAKR
;
A
#
# COMPACT_ATOMS: atom_id res chain seq x y z
N MET A 1 12.47 -13.93 14.01
CA MET A 1 11.52 -14.30 12.92
C MET A 1 10.06 -14.39 13.39
N LYS A 2 9.68 -15.17 14.41
CA LYS A 2 8.29 -15.18 14.97
C LYS A 2 7.78 -13.80 15.38
N ASN A 3 8.67 -12.95 15.88
CA ASN A 3 8.33 -11.58 16.29
C ASN A 3 8.00 -10.66 15.11
N LEU A 4 8.49 -10.94 13.89
CA LEU A 4 8.31 -10.03 12.75
C LEU A 4 6.84 -9.92 12.34
N HIS A 5 6.15 -11.06 12.16
CA HIS A 5 4.72 -11.08 11.84
C HIS A 5 3.87 -10.45 12.95
N ARG A 6 4.24 -10.68 14.21
CA ARG A 6 3.57 -10.06 15.36
C ARG A 6 3.72 -8.53 15.34
N ILE A 7 4.94 -8.03 15.08
CA ILE A 7 5.20 -6.60 14.95
C ILE A 7 4.45 -6.01 13.74
N SER A 8 4.39 -6.71 12.60
CA SER A 8 3.60 -6.27 11.44
C SER A 8 2.11 -6.12 11.77
N ILE A 9 1.53 -7.08 12.51
CA ILE A 9 0.12 -7.00 12.95
C ILE A 9 -0.07 -5.84 13.92
N LEU A 10 0.84 -5.65 14.88
CA LEU A 10 0.80 -4.53 15.83
C LEU A 10 0.90 -3.17 15.13
N TYR A 11 1.77 -3.06 14.13
CA TYR A 11 1.92 -1.87 13.29
C TYR A 11 0.62 -1.52 12.55
N LEU A 12 -0.06 -2.52 11.98
CA LEU A 12 -1.31 -2.32 11.24
C LEU A 12 -2.52 -2.05 12.15
N ILE A 13 -2.60 -2.68 13.33
CA ILE A 13 -3.77 -2.54 14.21
C ILE A 13 -3.74 -1.25 15.04
N PHE A 14 -2.54 -0.76 15.39
CA PHE A 14 -2.40 0.40 16.29
C PHE A 14 -3.13 1.66 15.76
N PRO A 15 -2.99 2.04 14.48
CA PRO A 15 -3.71 3.19 13.96
C PRO A 15 -5.23 2.99 13.90
N PHE A 16 -5.71 1.76 13.71
CA PHE A 16 -7.14 1.46 13.78
C PHE A 16 -7.70 1.70 15.19
N LEU A 17 -6.95 1.36 16.24
CA LEU A 17 -7.37 1.64 17.62
C LEU A 17 -7.46 3.15 17.87
N LEU A 18 -6.49 3.93 17.39
CA LEU A 18 -6.55 5.41 17.48
C LEU A 18 -7.75 5.96 16.72
N PHE A 19 -8.00 5.46 15.52
CA PHE A 19 -9.15 5.84 14.71
C PHE A 19 -10.46 5.57 15.43
N LEU A 20 -10.58 4.40 16.07
CA LEU A 20 -11.79 4.02 16.80
C LEU A 20 -12.13 5.00 17.93
N PHE A 21 -11.15 5.41 18.74
CA PHE A 21 -11.36 6.40 19.80
C PHE A 21 -11.51 7.84 19.29
N GLY A 22 -10.92 8.14 18.13
CA GLY A 22 -11.01 9.46 17.51
C GLY A 22 -12.35 9.69 16.80
N TRP A 23 -12.85 8.72 16.04
CA TRP A 23 -13.98 8.89 15.12
C TRP A 23 -15.31 8.34 15.64
N PHE A 24 -15.30 7.38 16.56
CA PHE A 24 -16.52 6.72 17.04
C PHE A 24 -16.88 7.12 18.47
N ARG A 25 -18.18 7.06 18.80
CA ARG A 25 -18.66 7.29 20.18
C ARG A 25 -17.96 6.35 21.15
N LEU A 26 -17.66 6.84 22.36
CA LEU A 26 -17.00 6.03 23.39
C LEU A 26 -17.78 4.77 23.76
N SER A 27 -19.13 4.82 23.71
CA SER A 27 -20.00 3.67 23.92
C SER A 27 -19.82 2.55 22.88
N ILE A 28 -19.28 2.87 21.70
CA ILE A 28 -18.93 1.91 20.63
C ILE A 28 -17.44 1.58 20.69
N ALA A 29 -16.60 2.60 20.84
CA ALA A 29 -15.15 2.45 20.82
C ALA A 29 -14.65 1.54 21.94
N ILE A 30 -15.09 1.75 23.19
CA ILE A 30 -14.60 0.98 24.34
C ILE A 30 -14.89 -0.53 24.21
N PRO A 31 -16.13 -0.99 23.97
CA PRO A 31 -16.41 -2.42 23.81
C PRO A 31 -15.65 -3.04 22.63
N ILE A 32 -15.57 -2.35 21.50
CA ILE A 32 -14.90 -2.86 20.30
C ILE A 32 -13.39 -2.95 20.52
N SER A 33 -12.77 -1.94 21.14
CA SER A 33 -11.35 -1.99 21.52
C SER A 33 -11.06 -3.19 22.42
N LEU A 34 -11.93 -3.50 23.38
CA LEU A 34 -11.75 -4.68 24.24
C LEU A 34 -11.79 -5.99 23.44
N ILE A 35 -12.71 -6.13 22.48
CA ILE A 35 -12.78 -7.29 21.58
C ILE A 35 -11.50 -7.44 20.74
N ILE A 36 -11.01 -6.32 20.18
CA ILE A 36 -9.80 -6.31 19.36
C ILE A 36 -8.56 -6.60 20.20
N ILE A 37 -8.42 -5.98 21.38
CA ILE A 37 -7.30 -6.23 22.31
C ILE A 37 -7.30 -7.68 22.77
N PHE A 38 -8.46 -8.27 23.07
CA PHE A 38 -8.57 -9.68 23.40
C PHE A 38 -8.14 -10.58 22.24
N THR A 39 -8.52 -10.21 21.01
CA THR A 39 -8.10 -10.92 19.79
C THR A 39 -6.59 -10.81 19.58
N LEU A 40 -6.00 -9.63 19.78
CA LEU A 40 -4.56 -9.43 19.75
C LEU A 40 -3.86 -10.26 20.83
N TYR A 41 -4.36 -10.26 22.06
CA TYR A 41 -3.82 -11.08 23.14
C TYR A 41 -3.83 -12.57 22.76
N LYS A 42 -4.93 -13.08 22.19
CA LYS A 42 -4.99 -14.45 21.68
C LYS A 42 -3.99 -14.70 20.56
N LEU A 43 -3.88 -13.80 19.59
CA LEU A 43 -2.93 -13.90 18.48
C LEU A 43 -1.47 -13.89 18.94
N LEU A 44 -1.13 -13.06 19.93
CA LEU A 44 0.23 -12.91 20.45
C LEU A 44 0.61 -14.04 21.42
N LYS A 45 -0.34 -14.50 22.26
CA LYS A 45 -0.11 -15.56 23.25
C LYS A 45 -0.08 -16.94 22.64
N ASN A 46 -0.90 -17.22 21.63
CA ASN A 46 -0.83 -18.50 20.96
C ASN A 46 0.53 -18.66 20.26
N ASN A 47 1.31 -19.65 20.70
CA ASN A 47 2.50 -20.13 20.01
C ASN A 47 2.14 -21.00 18.80
N SER A 48 0.98 -20.75 18.18
CA SER A 48 0.48 -21.49 17.04
C SER A 48 1.60 -21.66 15.99
N PRO A 49 1.80 -22.87 15.44
CA PRO A 49 2.75 -23.12 14.35
C PRO A 49 2.57 -22.12 13.19
N ILE A 50 1.39 -21.55 13.05
CA ILE A 50 0.99 -20.50 12.09
C ILE A 50 1.79 -19.18 12.18
N LEU A 51 2.37 -18.82 13.32
CA LEU A 51 3.30 -17.67 13.45
C LEU A 51 4.77 -18.12 13.32
N GLN A 52 4.99 -19.41 13.10
CA GLN A 52 6.30 -20.02 12.96
C GLN A 52 6.54 -20.26 11.48
N LEU A 53 7.46 -19.49 10.91
CA LEU A 53 8.07 -19.86 9.64
C LEU A 53 8.74 -21.23 9.80
N PRO A 54 8.84 -22.05 8.74
CA PRO A 54 9.80 -23.15 8.74
C PRO A 54 11.16 -22.57 9.16
N LYS A 55 11.82 -23.22 10.14
CA LYS A 55 13.13 -22.81 10.68
C LYS A 55 14.18 -22.93 9.58
N TYR A 56 14.21 -21.99 8.66
CA TYR A 56 15.34 -21.79 7.79
C TYR A 56 16.22 -20.73 8.42
N SER A 57 17.40 -21.19 8.84
CA SER A 57 18.52 -20.34 9.20
C SER A 57 18.88 -19.48 7.99
N ILE A 58 18.25 -18.32 7.85
CA ILE A 58 18.95 -17.20 7.23
C ILE A 58 20.06 -16.88 8.23
N THR A 59 21.23 -17.43 7.89
CA THR A 59 22.52 -17.23 8.55
C THR A 59 22.65 -15.79 9.00
N ASN A 60 22.94 -15.61 10.30
CA ASN A 60 23.43 -14.42 10.96
C ASN A 60 23.24 -13.13 10.15
N TYR A 61 22.24 -12.32 10.52
CA TYR A 61 22.28 -10.90 10.22
C TYR A 61 23.58 -10.34 10.80
N GLN A 62 24.63 -10.35 9.99
CA GLN A 62 25.85 -9.63 10.32
C GLN A 62 25.45 -8.16 10.48
N LEU A 63 26.07 -7.48 11.43
CA LEU A 63 25.76 -6.09 11.75
C LEU A 63 25.82 -5.20 10.49
N LEU A 64 26.77 -5.47 9.61
CA LEU A 64 27.06 -4.69 8.42
C LEU A 64 25.98 -4.77 7.31
N PRO A 65 25.52 -5.95 6.83
CA PRO A 65 24.37 -6.05 5.93
C PRO A 65 23.07 -5.44 6.47
N SER A 66 22.87 -5.49 7.79
CA SER A 66 21.68 -4.91 8.44
C SER A 66 21.74 -3.39 8.45
N ALA A 67 22.91 -2.82 8.78
CA ALA A 67 23.15 -1.38 8.71
C ALA A 67 22.99 -0.84 7.27
N PHE A 68 23.51 -1.55 6.27
CA PHE A 68 23.33 -1.14 4.87
C PHE A 68 21.87 -1.20 4.43
N CYS A 69 21.12 -2.20 4.88
CA CYS A 69 19.68 -2.26 4.59
C CYS A 69 18.93 -1.08 5.20
N LEU A 70 19.25 -0.70 6.46
CA LEU A 70 18.64 0.45 7.12
C LEU A 70 18.97 1.75 6.38
N LEU A 71 20.24 1.95 6.01
CA LEU A 71 20.66 3.10 5.22
C LEU A 71 19.93 3.14 3.87
N LEU A 72 19.84 2.02 3.16
CA LEU A 72 19.18 1.97 1.86
C LEU A 72 17.68 2.29 1.94
N THR A 73 16.95 1.70 2.90
CA THR A 73 15.52 2.03 3.08
C THR A 73 15.33 3.45 3.60
N GLY A 74 16.23 3.95 4.44
CA GLY A 74 16.21 5.32 4.96
C GLY A 74 16.46 6.35 3.86
N SER A 75 17.44 6.12 2.98
CA SER A 75 17.71 6.98 1.82
C SER A 75 16.57 6.96 0.82
N TRP A 76 15.99 5.79 0.53
CA TRP A 76 14.82 5.71 -0.35
C TRP A 76 13.61 6.46 0.22
N LEU A 77 13.35 6.32 1.53
CA LEU A 77 12.29 7.07 2.20
C LEU A 77 12.60 8.57 2.26
N PHE A 78 13.84 8.97 2.53
CA PHE A 78 14.23 10.37 2.53
C PHE A 78 13.88 11.04 1.20
N LEU A 79 14.21 10.39 0.08
CA LEU A 79 13.92 10.89 -1.26
C LEU A 79 12.42 10.91 -1.60
N SER A 80 11.55 10.27 -0.82
CA SER A 80 10.11 10.39 -1.02
C SER A 80 9.53 11.74 -0.60
N GLY A 81 10.29 12.55 0.15
CA GLY A 81 9.81 13.81 0.71
C GLY A 81 8.91 13.65 1.95
N ILE A 82 8.63 12.42 2.39
CA ILE A 82 7.90 12.19 3.67
C ILE A 82 8.66 12.86 4.82
N GLY A 83 7.95 13.62 5.65
CA GLY A 83 8.53 14.43 6.72
C GLY A 83 9.04 15.81 6.28
N GLY A 84 9.00 16.13 4.97
CA GLY A 84 9.35 17.45 4.44
C GLY A 84 10.86 17.71 4.35
N TYR A 85 11.70 16.68 4.43
CA TYR A 85 13.17 16.83 4.42
C TYR A 85 13.79 16.84 3.02
N ALA A 86 13.05 16.36 2.02
CA ALA A 86 13.41 16.34 0.60
C ALA A 86 12.20 16.79 -0.23
N PHE A 87 12.39 16.94 -1.54
CA PHE A 87 11.35 17.36 -2.47
C PHE A 87 10.11 16.46 -2.39
N GLN A 88 8.94 17.08 -2.32
CA GLN A 88 7.65 16.43 -2.26
C GLN A 88 6.92 16.58 -3.59
N ASN A 89 6.37 15.50 -4.12
CA ASN A 89 5.57 15.56 -5.35
C ASN A 89 4.20 16.22 -5.10
N TRP A 90 3.54 16.70 -6.17
CA TRP A 90 2.24 17.38 -6.14
C TRP A 90 1.25 16.86 -5.10
N ASP A 91 1.10 15.54 -5.06
CA ASP A 91 0.13 14.86 -4.22
C ASP A 91 0.29 15.20 -2.73
N HIS A 92 1.50 15.53 -2.30
CA HIS A 92 1.78 15.95 -0.93
C HIS A 92 1.06 17.23 -0.51
N HIS A 93 0.61 18.11 -1.42
CA HIS A 93 -0.26 19.23 -1.07
C HIS A 93 -1.46 18.76 -0.26
N TRP A 94 -2.14 17.70 -0.72
CA TRP A 94 -3.27 17.12 -0.03
C TRP A 94 -2.87 16.34 1.23
N ARG A 95 -1.74 15.61 1.21
CA ARG A 95 -1.33 14.77 2.36
C ARG A 95 -0.84 15.61 3.52
N ASN A 96 -0.13 16.70 3.24
CA ASN A 96 0.30 17.67 4.24
C ASN A 96 -0.91 18.39 4.84
N ALA A 97 -1.90 18.80 4.01
CA ALA A 97 -3.15 19.38 4.51
C ALA A 97 -3.91 18.41 5.44
N VAL A 98 -4.07 17.15 5.03
CA VAL A 98 -4.66 16.11 5.90
C VAL A 98 -3.89 15.98 7.20
N PHE A 99 -2.56 15.93 7.14
CA PHE A 99 -1.73 15.77 8.32
C PHE A 99 -1.81 16.98 9.26
N HIS A 100 -1.79 18.19 8.69
CA HIS A 100 -1.97 19.44 9.40
C HIS A 100 -3.32 19.50 10.11
N ASP A 101 -4.41 19.17 9.42
CA ASP A 101 -5.75 19.21 10.01
C ASP A 101 -5.93 18.14 11.10
N LEU A 102 -5.33 16.96 10.94
CA LEU A 102 -5.30 15.94 11.98
C LEU A 102 -4.54 16.40 13.24
N ILE A 103 -3.57 17.30 13.12
CA ILE A 103 -2.85 17.85 14.27
C ILE A 103 -3.70 18.95 14.92
N ASN A 104 -4.24 19.88 14.13
CA ASN A 104 -4.83 21.12 14.65
C ASN A 104 -6.31 21.05 15.03
N PHE A 105 -7.10 20.14 14.45
CA PHE A 105 -8.52 19.99 14.76
C PHE A 105 -8.79 18.81 15.69
N ASP A 106 -9.85 18.89 16.49
CA ASP A 106 -10.29 17.76 17.32
C ASP A 106 -10.64 16.52 16.49
N PHE A 107 -10.56 15.35 17.13
CA PHE A 107 -11.01 14.10 16.53
C PHE A 107 -12.48 13.80 16.87
N PRO A 108 -13.34 13.53 15.86
CA PRO A 108 -13.05 13.52 14.43
C PRO A 108 -12.99 14.94 13.84
N VAL A 109 -12.25 15.10 12.75
CA VAL A 109 -12.05 16.43 12.13
C VAL A 109 -13.33 16.88 11.43
N TYR A 110 -14.00 17.87 12.03
CA TYR A 110 -15.13 18.60 11.46
C TYR A 110 -14.67 19.99 10.99
N TYR A 111 -15.06 20.36 9.78
CA TYR A 111 -14.83 21.70 9.23
C TYR A 111 -16.06 22.59 9.39
N SER A 112 -17.27 22.01 9.41
CA SER A 112 -18.48 22.77 9.70
C SER A 112 -19.58 21.88 10.28
N GLN A 113 -20.23 22.37 11.34
CA GLN A 113 -21.36 21.69 12.00
C GLN A 113 -22.52 22.68 12.29
N PRO A 114 -23.11 23.29 11.25
CA PRO A 114 -24.23 24.22 11.47
C PRO A 114 -25.47 23.47 12.01
N GLU A 115 -26.41 24.17 12.64
CA GLU A 115 -27.67 23.54 13.07
C GLU A 115 -28.46 23.01 11.87
N ASN A 116 -28.55 23.82 10.81
CA ASN A 116 -29.17 23.51 9.52
C ASN A 116 -28.13 23.62 8.40
N GLY A 117 -28.12 22.69 7.43
CA GLY A 117 -27.17 22.72 6.29
C GLY A 117 -26.11 21.60 6.30
N PRO A 118 -25.14 21.57 5.39
CA PRO A 118 -24.18 20.47 5.29
C PRO A 118 -23.27 20.36 6.53
N ILE A 119 -22.92 19.13 6.93
CA ILE A 119 -21.89 18.89 7.96
C ILE A 119 -20.65 18.39 7.24
N LYS A 120 -19.63 19.26 7.13
CA LYS A 120 -18.39 18.93 6.43
C LYS A 120 -17.43 18.24 7.39
N MET A 121 -17.01 17.03 7.04
CA MET A 121 -16.08 16.21 7.82
C MET A 121 -14.97 15.68 6.92
N LEU A 122 -13.78 15.48 7.49
CA LEU A 122 -12.71 14.73 6.83
C LEU A 122 -13.09 13.25 6.75
N VAL A 123 -13.38 12.77 5.53
CA VAL A 123 -13.69 11.38 5.21
C VAL A 123 -12.70 10.85 4.19
N TYR A 124 -11.54 10.44 4.70
CA TYR A 124 -10.42 9.94 3.93
C TYR A 124 -9.72 8.83 4.70
N TYR A 125 -8.80 8.08 4.08
CA TYR A 125 -8.04 7.02 4.76
C TYR A 125 -6.96 7.58 5.71
N VAL A 126 -7.42 8.29 6.74
CA VAL A 126 -6.63 9.03 7.74
C VAL A 126 -5.78 8.13 8.65
N GLY A 127 -6.11 6.85 8.71
CA GLY A 127 -5.53 5.89 9.65
C GLY A 127 -4.00 5.96 9.71
N TYR A 128 -3.34 6.04 8.57
CA TYR A 128 -1.88 6.03 8.50
C TYR A 128 -1.19 7.15 9.29
N TRP A 129 -1.78 8.35 9.29
CA TRP A 129 -1.22 9.53 9.95
C TRP A 129 -1.49 9.60 11.44
N LEU A 130 -2.50 8.87 11.95
CA LEU A 130 -2.98 9.01 13.33
C LEU A 130 -1.90 8.84 14.40
N PRO A 131 -0.96 7.86 14.30
CA PRO A 131 0.14 7.76 15.25
C PRO A 131 0.95 9.06 15.36
N SER A 132 1.33 9.62 14.20
CA SER A 132 2.14 10.84 14.12
C SER A 132 1.35 12.09 14.46
N ALA A 133 0.08 12.15 14.08
CA ALA A 133 -0.79 13.29 14.34
C ALA A 133 -1.09 13.40 15.84
N LEU A 134 -1.28 12.26 16.53
CA LEU A 134 -1.43 12.23 17.97
C LEU A 134 -0.19 12.79 18.68
N ILE A 135 1.02 12.46 18.22
CA ILE A 135 2.25 13.08 18.71
C ILE A 135 2.23 14.59 18.41
N GLY A 136 1.92 14.98 17.17
CA GLY A 136 1.83 16.40 16.78
C GLY A 136 0.87 17.21 17.64
N LYS A 137 -0.24 16.63 18.12
CA LYS A 137 -1.17 17.30 19.04
C LYS A 137 -0.55 17.72 20.38
N TYR A 138 0.45 17.00 20.85
CA TYR A 138 1.15 17.30 22.10
C TYR A 138 2.45 18.09 21.89
N PHE A 139 2.87 18.25 20.63
CA PHE A 139 4.14 18.86 20.23
C PHE A 139 3.89 19.84 19.08
N ASP A 140 4.84 19.96 18.14
CA ASP A 140 4.74 20.85 16.99
C ASP A 140 4.79 20.09 15.66
N TRP A 141 4.65 20.84 14.56
CA TRP A 141 4.71 20.34 13.19
C TRP A 141 6.03 19.61 12.87
N GLY A 142 7.16 20.08 13.40
CA GLY A 142 8.47 19.49 13.15
C GLY A 142 8.60 18.11 13.78
N ILE A 143 8.21 17.98 15.06
CA ILE A 143 8.20 16.70 15.78
C ILE A 143 7.20 15.74 15.16
N ALA A 144 6.03 16.23 14.72
CA ALA A 144 5.03 15.42 14.03
C ALA A 144 5.59 14.82 12.73
N ASN A 145 6.28 15.63 11.91
CA ASN A 145 6.91 15.18 10.67
C ASN A 145 8.06 14.20 10.90
N LEU A 146 8.87 14.41 11.94
CA LEU A 146 9.90 13.44 12.33
C LEU A 146 9.26 12.09 12.68
N PHE A 147 8.18 12.10 13.46
CA PHE A 147 7.49 10.85 13.81
C PHE A 147 6.82 10.21 12.59
N LEU A 148 6.27 10.99 11.66
CA LEU A 148 5.75 10.49 10.38
C LEU A 148 6.84 9.83 9.53
N PHE A 149 8.03 10.42 9.47
CA PHE A 149 9.18 9.81 8.82
C PHE A 149 9.58 8.49 9.50
N LEU A 150 9.75 8.48 10.82
CA LEU A 150 10.15 7.27 11.57
C LEU A 150 9.09 6.16 11.48
N TRP A 151 7.80 6.51 11.56
CA TRP A 151 6.68 5.59 11.39
C TRP A 151 6.69 4.97 9.99
N SER A 152 6.91 5.79 8.97
CA SER A 152 6.98 5.33 7.58
C SER A 152 8.20 4.44 7.33
N TRP A 153 9.35 4.79 7.92
CA TRP A 153 10.56 3.99 7.82
C TRP A 153 10.40 2.63 8.47
N LEU A 154 9.77 2.57 9.65
CA LEU A 154 9.41 1.32 10.29
C LEU A 154 8.54 0.46 9.37
N GLY A 155 7.52 1.04 8.75
CA GLY A 155 6.67 0.35 7.77
C GLY A 155 7.46 -0.23 6.59
N VAL A 156 8.33 0.56 5.96
CA VAL A 156 9.19 0.11 4.85
C VAL A 156 10.15 -1.01 5.29
N ILE A 157 10.77 -0.89 6.47
CA ILE A 157 11.62 -1.94 7.03
C ILE A 157 10.83 -3.23 7.23
N LEU A 158 9.60 -3.15 7.77
CA LEU A 158 8.76 -4.32 7.97
C LEU A 158 8.40 -4.99 6.64
N VAL A 159 8.04 -4.22 5.61
CA VAL A 159 7.78 -4.75 4.26
C VAL A 159 9.01 -5.45 3.71
N THR A 160 10.18 -4.80 3.72
CA THR A 160 11.44 -5.36 3.22
C THR A 160 11.80 -6.65 3.96
N LEU A 161 11.72 -6.66 5.29
CA LEU A 161 12.09 -7.84 6.07
C LEU A 161 11.14 -9.00 5.81
N GLN A 162 9.83 -8.75 5.75
CA GLN A 162 8.84 -9.78 5.40
C GLN A 162 9.07 -10.31 3.99
N PHE A 163 9.37 -9.43 3.03
CA PHE A 163 9.59 -9.80 1.65
C PHE A 163 10.90 -10.58 1.45
N SER A 164 11.97 -10.17 2.12
CA SER A 164 13.25 -10.89 2.11
C SER A 164 13.14 -12.29 2.67
N ASN A 165 12.37 -12.44 3.76
CA ASN A 165 12.09 -13.72 4.37
C ASN A 165 11.22 -14.60 3.46
N PHE A 166 10.20 -14.02 2.83
CA PHE A 166 9.36 -14.72 1.86
C PHE A 166 10.17 -15.25 0.66
N LEU A 167 10.98 -14.39 0.03
CA LEU A 167 11.82 -14.74 -1.11
C LEU A 167 13.09 -15.50 -0.74
N LYS A 168 13.36 -15.70 0.56
CA LYS A 168 14.56 -16.36 1.09
C LYS A 168 15.86 -15.74 0.53
N THR A 169 15.89 -14.41 0.47
CA THR A 169 17.00 -13.63 -0.08
C THR A 169 17.41 -12.52 0.90
N SER A 170 18.48 -11.78 0.60
CA SER A 170 18.92 -10.70 1.49
C SER A 170 17.95 -9.51 1.46
N PRO A 171 17.74 -8.81 2.59
CA PRO A 171 16.94 -7.57 2.64
C PRO A 171 17.37 -6.53 1.60
N ILE A 172 18.67 -6.43 1.33
CA ILE A 172 19.22 -5.53 0.31
C ILE A 172 18.65 -5.85 -1.07
N LYS A 173 18.64 -7.13 -1.48
CA LYS A 173 18.11 -7.55 -2.78
C LYS A 173 16.62 -7.28 -2.90
N THR A 174 15.85 -7.49 -1.84
CA THR A 174 14.42 -7.16 -1.86
C THR A 174 14.14 -5.67 -1.84
N THR A 175 14.96 -4.87 -1.15
CA THR A 175 14.85 -3.41 -1.20
C THR A 175 15.18 -2.90 -2.59
N LEU A 176 16.23 -3.40 -3.24
CA LEU A 176 16.55 -3.05 -4.63
C LEU A 176 15.42 -3.46 -5.59
N LEU A 177 14.83 -4.65 -5.39
CA LEU A 177 13.68 -5.07 -6.18
C LEU A 177 12.47 -4.14 -5.97
N LEU A 178 12.17 -3.75 -4.72
CA LEU A 178 11.12 -2.76 -4.44
C LEU A 178 11.41 -1.42 -5.12
N ILE A 179 12.63 -0.89 -5.01
CA ILE A 179 13.00 0.41 -5.58
C ILE A 179 12.85 0.41 -7.12
N PHE A 180 13.35 -0.63 -7.79
CA PHE A 180 13.55 -0.62 -9.24
C PHE A 180 12.48 -1.38 -10.05
N PHE A 181 11.52 -2.06 -9.42
CA PHE A 181 10.47 -2.77 -10.14
C PHE A 181 9.40 -1.80 -10.67
N SER A 182 9.25 -1.75 -12.00
CA SER A 182 8.29 -0.91 -12.73
C SER A 182 7.86 -1.54 -14.06
N GLY A 183 6.84 -0.94 -14.68
CA GLY A 183 6.51 -1.10 -16.10
C GLY A 183 7.58 -0.53 -17.03
N LEU A 184 7.39 -0.74 -18.33
CA LEU A 184 8.28 -0.25 -19.40
C LEU A 184 7.89 1.16 -19.86
N ASP A 185 7.62 2.05 -18.92
CA ASP A 185 7.06 3.39 -19.16
C ASP A 185 7.88 4.21 -20.15
N SER A 186 9.21 4.11 -20.08
CA SER A 186 10.13 4.77 -21.01
C SER A 186 9.90 4.35 -22.47
N LEU A 187 9.53 3.08 -22.70
CA LEU A 187 9.16 2.60 -24.04
C LEU A 187 7.77 3.08 -24.43
N GLY A 188 6.86 3.20 -23.47
CA GLY A 188 5.55 3.83 -23.64
C GLY A 188 5.69 5.27 -24.16
N VAL A 189 6.49 6.08 -23.47
CA VAL A 189 6.82 7.46 -23.89
C VAL A 189 7.49 7.49 -25.27
N LEU A 190 8.41 6.57 -25.55
CA LEU A 190 9.14 6.54 -26.82
C LEU A 190 8.24 6.18 -28.01
N PHE A 191 7.34 5.20 -27.84
CA PHE A 191 6.51 4.68 -28.93
C PHE A 191 5.16 5.40 -29.08
N PHE A 192 4.69 6.06 -28.02
CA PHE A 192 3.45 6.84 -27.99
C PHE A 192 3.75 8.28 -27.54
N PRO A 193 4.53 9.04 -28.32
CA PRO A 193 4.92 10.38 -27.94
C PRO A 193 3.70 11.29 -27.82
N GLN A 194 3.62 11.99 -26.69
CA GLN A 194 2.63 13.02 -26.39
C GLN A 194 3.35 14.36 -26.12
N GLU A 195 2.60 15.43 -25.89
CA GLU A 195 3.19 16.70 -25.44
C GLU A 195 3.88 16.54 -24.06
N TYR A 196 3.30 15.72 -23.20
CA TYR A 196 3.84 15.30 -21.92
C TYR A 196 3.28 13.92 -21.56
N PRO A 197 4.08 13.00 -20.99
CA PRO A 197 5.48 13.14 -20.60
C PRO A 197 6.46 12.94 -21.76
N THR A 198 7.68 13.44 -21.59
CA THR A 198 8.82 13.29 -22.51
C THR A 198 10.00 12.61 -21.80
N LEU A 199 10.89 11.95 -22.57
CA LEU A 199 12.11 11.34 -22.01
C LEU A 199 13.12 12.37 -21.48
N PHE A 200 12.99 13.62 -21.89
CA PHE A 200 13.84 14.72 -21.44
C PHE A 200 12.97 15.86 -20.90
N PRO A 201 13.35 16.48 -19.77
CA PRO A 201 14.53 16.18 -18.97
C PRO A 201 14.42 14.87 -18.16
N PHE A 202 15.53 14.33 -17.66
CA PHE A 202 15.59 13.07 -16.90
C PHE A 202 14.97 13.12 -15.49
N VAL A 203 13.99 14.00 -15.30
CA VAL A 203 13.24 14.23 -14.05
C VAL A 203 11.72 14.15 -14.28
N THR A 204 11.30 13.99 -15.55
CA THR A 204 9.89 13.88 -15.94
C THR A 204 9.22 12.64 -15.33
N HIS A 205 7.94 12.75 -14.96
CA HIS A 205 7.15 11.61 -14.52
C HIS A 205 6.67 10.77 -15.72
N LEU A 206 7.30 9.62 -15.95
CA LEU A 206 7.08 8.83 -17.17
C LEU A 206 5.77 8.00 -17.17
N GLU A 207 5.27 7.63 -15.99
CA GLU A 207 4.22 6.59 -15.84
C GLU A 207 2.83 7.02 -16.30
N ILE A 208 2.65 8.28 -16.70
CA ILE A 208 1.40 8.81 -17.27
C ILE A 208 1.40 8.81 -18.80
N TRP A 209 2.33 8.09 -19.44
CA TRP A 209 2.45 7.98 -20.90
C TRP A 209 1.19 7.46 -21.59
N SER A 210 0.33 6.73 -20.87
CA SER A 210 -0.95 6.20 -21.36
C SER A 210 -2.16 7.06 -20.92
N GLY A 211 -1.95 8.36 -20.72
CA GLY A 211 -3.01 9.29 -20.35
C GLY A 211 -3.62 8.95 -19.01
N ASN A 212 -4.85 8.45 -19.00
CA ASN A 212 -5.59 8.13 -17.76
C ASN A 212 -5.29 6.75 -17.17
N LEU A 213 -4.48 5.94 -17.84
CA LEU A 213 -4.08 4.63 -17.35
C LEU A 213 -2.66 4.71 -16.80
N GLN A 214 -2.46 4.15 -15.60
CA GLN A 214 -1.16 4.12 -14.95
C GLN A 214 -1.08 2.92 -13.99
N TYR A 215 0.00 2.14 -14.12
CA TYR A 215 0.43 1.15 -13.13
C TYR A 215 1.71 1.62 -12.46
N SER A 216 1.55 2.33 -11.34
CA SER A 216 2.66 3.00 -10.68
C SER A 216 3.70 2.03 -10.13
N SER A 217 4.98 2.33 -10.33
CA SER A 217 6.09 1.64 -9.65
C SER A 217 5.98 1.75 -8.13
N PHE A 218 6.68 0.87 -7.40
CA PHE A 218 6.68 0.98 -5.94
C PHE A 218 7.39 2.25 -5.43
N THR A 219 8.33 2.80 -6.20
CA THR A 219 8.93 4.11 -5.89
C THR A 219 7.91 5.22 -6.05
N THR A 220 7.16 5.28 -7.15
CA THR A 220 6.06 6.25 -7.30
C THR A 220 5.02 6.08 -6.20
N GLN A 221 4.61 4.84 -5.91
CA GLN A 221 3.65 4.58 -4.83
C GLN A 221 4.15 5.09 -3.46
N LEU A 222 5.44 4.92 -3.14
CA LEU A 222 6.05 5.49 -1.93
C LEU A 222 6.09 7.02 -1.98
N PHE A 223 6.37 7.61 -3.13
CA PHE A 223 6.63 9.04 -3.30
C PHE A 223 5.35 9.89 -3.42
N TRP A 224 4.20 9.26 -3.66
CA TRP A 224 2.93 9.94 -3.93
C TRP A 224 1.78 9.47 -3.02
N VAL A 225 1.74 8.19 -2.65
CA VAL A 225 0.61 7.55 -1.94
C VAL A 225 1.05 6.62 -0.80
N PHE A 226 2.16 6.95 -0.12
CA PHE A 226 2.78 6.14 0.93
C PHE A 226 1.82 5.62 2.00
N ASN A 227 0.84 6.45 2.34
CA ASN A 227 -0.13 6.21 3.39
C ASN A 227 -1.07 5.03 3.09
N GLN A 228 -1.23 4.66 1.81
CA GLN A 228 -1.92 3.45 1.38
C GLN A 228 -0.94 2.36 0.96
N ALA A 229 0.13 2.74 0.26
CA ALA A 229 1.07 1.81 -0.33
C ALA A 229 1.76 0.94 0.73
N ILE A 230 2.38 1.55 1.75
CA ILE A 230 3.10 0.83 2.81
C ILE A 230 2.21 -0.19 3.56
N PRO A 231 1.02 0.18 4.09
CA PRO A 231 0.16 -0.79 4.77
C PRO A 231 -0.43 -1.85 3.81
N ALA A 232 -0.71 -1.50 2.55
CA ALA A 232 -1.15 -2.46 1.55
C ALA A 232 -0.06 -3.50 1.26
N TRP A 233 1.17 -3.06 0.94
CA TRP A 233 2.31 -3.95 0.71
C TRP A 233 2.56 -4.89 1.89
N LEU A 234 2.52 -4.34 3.11
CA LEU A 234 2.72 -5.12 4.32
C LEU A 234 1.63 -6.18 4.48
N SER A 235 0.37 -5.82 4.24
CA SER A 235 -0.75 -6.75 4.27
C SER A 235 -0.60 -7.84 3.21
N ILE A 236 -0.26 -7.46 1.97
CA ILE A 236 -0.08 -8.38 0.84
C ILE A 236 1.03 -9.39 1.14
N ILE A 237 2.23 -8.94 1.54
CA ILE A 237 3.35 -9.86 1.75
C ILE A 237 3.12 -10.79 2.96
N VAL A 238 2.47 -10.28 4.00
CA VAL A 238 2.14 -11.07 5.19
C VAL A 238 1.06 -12.10 4.85
N ILE A 239 0.05 -11.75 4.04
CA ILE A 239 -0.93 -12.70 3.49
C ILE A 239 -0.22 -13.73 2.58
N ALA A 240 0.55 -13.28 1.59
CA ALA A 240 1.26 -14.15 0.66
C ALA A 240 2.20 -15.14 1.36
N SER A 241 2.81 -14.75 2.48
CA SER A 241 3.67 -15.63 3.31
C SER A 241 2.93 -16.80 3.97
N ARG A 242 1.59 -16.81 3.95
CA ARG A 242 0.75 -17.93 4.41
C ARG A 242 0.39 -18.89 3.29
N TRP A 243 0.64 -18.51 2.04
CA TRP A 243 0.48 -19.39 0.90
C TRP A 243 1.50 -20.54 0.96
N PRO A 244 1.09 -21.80 1.04
CA PRO A 244 2.02 -22.92 1.09
C PRO A 244 2.86 -22.95 -0.19
N SER A 245 4.18 -23.03 -0.07
CA SER A 245 5.03 -23.17 -1.25
C SER A 245 4.80 -24.53 -1.91
N SER A 246 4.96 -24.63 -3.23
CA SER A 246 4.74 -25.90 -3.97
C SER A 246 5.59 -27.06 -3.43
N HIS A 247 6.77 -26.75 -2.88
CA HIS A 247 7.64 -27.73 -2.22
C HIS A 247 7.09 -28.18 -0.86
N GLU A 248 6.49 -27.28 -0.08
CA GLU A 248 5.83 -27.65 1.18
C GLU A 248 4.58 -28.48 0.92
N VAL A 249 3.82 -28.19 -0.14
CA VAL A 249 2.68 -29.02 -0.55
C VAL A 249 3.17 -30.42 -0.93
N ALA A 250 4.17 -30.54 -1.80
CA ALA A 250 4.70 -31.85 -2.20
C ALA A 250 5.32 -32.64 -1.04
N TYR A 251 6.04 -31.98 -0.13
CA TYR A 251 6.58 -32.61 1.08
C TYR A 251 5.46 -33.05 2.02
N ARG A 252 4.39 -32.24 2.18
CA ARG A 252 3.21 -32.60 2.96
C ARG A 252 2.50 -33.80 2.36
N ASP A 253 2.33 -33.84 1.04
CA ASP A 253 1.70 -34.97 0.36
C ASP A 253 2.50 -36.26 0.56
N GLN A 254 3.84 -36.18 0.48
CA GLN A 254 4.75 -37.30 0.78
C GLN A 254 4.72 -37.72 2.25
N ALA A 255 4.73 -36.76 3.18
CA ALA A 255 4.65 -37.03 4.60
C ALA A 255 3.29 -37.66 4.94
N LYS A 256 2.20 -37.16 4.35
CA LYS A 256 0.85 -37.70 4.53
C LYS A 256 0.77 -39.16 4.10
N GLN A 257 1.28 -39.46 2.91
CA GLN A 257 1.48 -40.84 2.45
C GLN A 257 2.25 -41.69 3.46
N SER A 258 3.36 -41.17 4.00
CA SER A 258 4.19 -41.94 4.92
C SER A 258 3.52 -42.25 6.26
N HIS A 259 2.71 -41.36 6.87
CA HIS A 259 2.00 -41.81 8.08
C HIS A 259 0.75 -42.64 7.78
N ASP A 260 0.11 -42.44 6.62
CA ASP A 260 -0.99 -43.31 6.20
C ASP A 260 -0.47 -44.77 6.09
N GLU A 261 0.75 -44.96 5.59
CA GLU A 261 1.46 -46.25 5.58
C GLU A 261 1.81 -46.77 6.99
N LEU A 262 2.10 -45.88 7.95
CA LEU A 262 2.46 -46.22 9.33
C LEU A 262 1.25 -46.35 10.27
N GLY A 263 0.02 -46.11 9.80
CA GLY A 263 -1.19 -46.14 10.61
C GLY A 263 -1.23 -45.08 11.74
N ILE A 264 -0.39 -44.04 11.65
CA ILE A 264 -0.38 -42.94 12.64
C ILE A 264 -1.40 -41.91 12.18
N ALA A 265 -2.38 -41.61 13.04
CA ALA A 265 -3.38 -40.58 12.77
C ALA A 265 -2.68 -39.24 12.50
N TRP A 266 -2.85 -38.72 11.28
CA TRP A 266 -2.47 -37.34 10.96
C TRP A 266 -3.39 -36.39 11.72
N ASP A 267 -2.80 -35.56 12.57
CA ASP A 267 -3.51 -34.46 13.21
C ASP A 267 -3.76 -33.34 12.18
N GLU A 268 -4.79 -33.52 11.35
CA GLU A 268 -5.20 -32.55 10.33
C GLU A 268 -5.55 -31.17 10.93
N GLU A 269 -5.74 -31.07 12.25
CA GLU A 269 -6.18 -29.86 12.93
C GLU A 269 -5.05 -28.85 13.16
N GLN A 270 -3.79 -29.30 13.30
CA GLN A 270 -2.63 -28.42 13.48
C GLN A 270 -2.12 -27.78 12.18
N GLU A 271 -2.49 -28.32 11.01
CA GLU A 271 -1.87 -27.96 9.72
C GLU A 271 -2.74 -27.07 8.81
N ARG A 272 -4.03 -26.88 9.13
CA ARG A 272 -4.92 -26.08 8.27
C ARG A 272 -4.59 -24.59 8.34
N PRO A 273 -4.47 -23.89 7.19
CA PRO A 273 -4.24 -22.45 7.18
C PRO A 273 -5.45 -21.74 7.80
N ARG A 274 -5.11 -20.83 8.72
CA ARG A 274 -6.07 -20.04 9.50
C ARG A 274 -6.63 -18.91 8.63
N ASN A 275 -7.67 -19.24 7.84
CA ASN A 275 -8.40 -18.30 6.97
C ASN A 275 -8.88 -17.05 7.70
N ASP A 276 -9.22 -17.18 8.99
CA ASP A 276 -9.58 -16.09 9.90
C ASP A 276 -8.51 -14.99 9.95
N ILE A 277 -7.23 -15.35 9.97
CA ILE A 277 -6.12 -14.38 10.00
C ILE A 277 -5.94 -13.68 8.65
N VAL A 278 -6.16 -14.39 7.54
CA VAL A 278 -6.11 -13.80 6.19
C VAL A 278 -7.20 -12.74 6.05
N ILE A 279 -8.43 -13.07 6.46
CA ILE A 279 -9.56 -12.14 6.48
C ILE A 279 -9.28 -10.95 7.41
N PHE A 280 -8.64 -11.19 8.56
CA PHE A 280 -8.24 -10.13 9.48
C PHE A 280 -7.25 -9.14 8.85
N LEU A 281 -6.20 -9.64 8.21
CA LEU A 281 -5.22 -8.79 7.52
C LEU A 281 -5.84 -8.06 6.32
N TRP A 282 -6.74 -8.71 5.59
CA TRP A 282 -7.49 -8.06 4.53
C TRP A 282 -8.37 -6.92 5.06
N SER A 283 -9.04 -7.10 6.20
CA SER A 283 -9.84 -6.04 6.82
C SER A 283 -9.00 -4.84 7.26
N LEU A 284 -7.76 -5.08 7.73
CA LEU A 284 -6.81 -4.02 8.04
C LEU A 284 -6.30 -3.32 6.78
N CYS A 285 -6.03 -4.07 5.70
CA CYS A 285 -5.71 -3.50 4.40
C CYS A 285 -6.84 -2.58 3.91
N PHE A 286 -8.10 -3.02 4.04
CA PHE A 286 -9.28 -2.22 3.68
C PHE A 286 -9.35 -0.91 4.48
N PHE A 287 -9.02 -0.93 5.77
CA PHE A 287 -8.98 0.27 6.61
C PHE A 287 -7.97 1.32 6.12
N PHE A 288 -6.78 0.93 5.65
CA PHE A 288 -5.79 1.88 5.14
C PHE A 288 -5.94 2.22 3.66
N ALA A 289 -6.38 1.26 2.86
CA ALA A 289 -6.35 1.33 1.40
C ALA A 289 -7.53 0.52 0.81
N PRO A 290 -8.78 1.05 0.87
CA PRO A 290 -9.97 0.30 0.47
C PRO A 290 -9.89 -0.17 -0.99
N ILE A 291 -9.40 0.66 -1.91
CA ILE A 291 -9.29 0.31 -3.33
C ILE A 291 -8.21 -0.77 -3.55
N ALA A 292 -7.04 -0.67 -2.90
CA ALA A 292 -6.01 -1.70 -2.97
C ALA A 292 -6.49 -3.03 -2.38
N SER A 293 -7.29 -2.99 -1.31
CA SER A 293 -7.87 -4.18 -0.71
C SER A 293 -8.90 -4.88 -1.61
N ILE A 294 -9.60 -4.13 -2.48
CA ILE A 294 -10.47 -4.70 -3.52
C ILE A 294 -9.62 -5.47 -4.53
N GLY A 295 -8.51 -4.90 -4.99
CA GLY A 295 -7.55 -5.60 -5.85
C GLY A 295 -6.91 -6.84 -5.20
N LEU A 296 -6.77 -6.84 -3.87
CA LEU A 296 -6.26 -7.96 -3.09
C LEU A 296 -7.30 -9.08 -2.88
N LEU A 297 -8.59 -8.77 -2.92
CA LEU A 297 -9.66 -9.69 -2.57
C LEU A 297 -9.64 -11.01 -3.36
N PRO A 298 -9.40 -11.04 -4.69
CA PRO A 298 -9.34 -12.32 -5.43
C PRO A 298 -8.25 -13.26 -4.94
N TYR A 299 -7.09 -12.74 -4.50
CA TYR A 299 -6.03 -13.57 -3.93
C TYR A 299 -6.45 -14.18 -2.59
N VAL A 300 -7.10 -13.37 -1.73
CA VAL A 300 -7.67 -13.81 -0.45
C VAL A 300 -8.71 -14.90 -0.66
N LEU A 301 -9.61 -14.71 -1.63
CA LEU A 301 -10.64 -15.70 -1.96
C LEU A 301 -10.01 -17.02 -2.41
N ILE A 302 -9.01 -16.99 -3.30
CA ILE A 302 -8.32 -18.22 -3.71
C ILE A 302 -7.65 -18.89 -2.53
N GLU A 303 -6.98 -18.15 -1.66
CA GLU A 303 -6.33 -18.72 -0.48
C GLU A 303 -7.34 -19.43 0.43
N ILE A 304 -8.53 -18.84 0.60
CA ILE A 304 -9.62 -19.46 1.37
C ILE A 304 -10.17 -20.70 0.65
N PHE A 305 -10.45 -20.64 -0.65
CA PHE A 305 -11.10 -21.74 -1.37
C PHE A 305 -10.16 -22.92 -1.67
N LYS A 306 -8.88 -22.65 -1.98
CA LYS A 306 -7.90 -23.71 -2.29
C LYS A 306 -7.56 -24.54 -1.07
N ASN A 307 -7.58 -23.93 0.11
CA ASN A 307 -7.15 -24.58 1.34
C ASN A 307 -8.29 -25.20 2.16
N THR A 308 -9.54 -25.10 1.70
CA THR A 308 -10.68 -25.56 2.49
C THR A 308 -11.67 -26.36 1.66
N ASN A 309 -12.02 -27.56 2.13
CA ASN A 309 -13.20 -28.26 1.62
C ASN A 309 -14.45 -27.46 2.03
N LEU A 310 -15.39 -27.19 1.11
CA LEU A 310 -16.60 -26.37 1.33
C LEU A 310 -17.37 -26.75 2.62
N LYS A 311 -17.41 -28.04 2.96
CA LYS A 311 -18.06 -28.56 4.19
C LYS A 311 -17.31 -28.24 5.49
N SER A 312 -16.07 -27.79 5.40
CA SER A 312 -15.18 -27.48 6.52
C SER A 312 -14.80 -26.00 6.63
N LEU A 313 -15.34 -25.13 5.77
CA LEU A 313 -15.08 -23.68 5.80
C LEU A 313 -15.35 -23.04 7.17
N PHE A 314 -16.33 -23.56 7.90
CA PHE A 314 -16.70 -23.09 9.23
C PHE A 314 -16.10 -23.92 10.38
N LYS A 315 -15.36 -25.00 10.08
CA LYS A 315 -14.64 -25.77 11.10
C LYS A 315 -13.32 -25.06 11.39
N ASN A 316 -13.02 -24.83 12.67
CA ASN A 316 -11.76 -24.26 13.18
C ASN A 316 -11.58 -22.74 12.96
N ILE A 317 -12.68 -22.00 12.80
CA ILE A 317 -12.65 -20.54 12.83
C ILE A 317 -12.42 -20.07 14.27
N ASN A 318 -11.42 -19.24 14.50
CA ASN A 318 -11.36 -18.47 15.74
C ASN A 318 -12.37 -17.33 15.66
N TYR A 319 -13.51 -17.51 16.32
CA TYR A 319 -14.60 -16.53 16.32
C TYR A 319 -14.16 -15.14 16.79
N SER A 320 -13.15 -15.00 17.65
CA SER A 320 -12.68 -13.68 18.07
C SER A 320 -11.95 -12.95 16.95
N ILE A 321 -11.14 -13.67 16.17
CA ILE A 321 -10.44 -13.12 15.01
C ILE A 321 -11.46 -12.73 13.94
N LEU A 322 -12.37 -13.65 13.58
CA LEU A 322 -13.41 -13.38 12.59
C LEU A 322 -14.30 -12.20 13.00
N ALA A 323 -14.74 -12.14 14.25
CA ALA A 323 -15.55 -11.02 14.75
C ALA A 323 -14.79 -9.70 14.64
N SER A 324 -13.50 -9.67 15.02
CA SER A 324 -12.66 -8.47 14.87
C SER A 324 -12.53 -8.05 13.41
N SER A 325 -12.33 -8.99 12.49
CA SER A 325 -12.24 -8.70 11.06
C SER A 325 -13.52 -8.08 10.51
N ILE A 326 -14.67 -8.66 10.87
CA ILE A 326 -15.99 -8.14 10.47
C ILE A 326 -16.19 -6.73 11.03
N ILE A 327 -15.86 -6.51 12.30
CA ILE A 327 -16.00 -5.19 12.93
C ILE A 327 -15.10 -4.15 12.25
N ILE A 328 -13.82 -4.45 12.04
CA ILE A 328 -12.87 -3.55 11.37
C ILE A 328 -13.40 -3.18 9.97
N PHE A 329 -13.82 -4.18 9.19
CA PHE A 329 -14.37 -3.97 7.86
C PHE A 329 -15.64 -3.10 7.89
N LEU A 330 -16.62 -3.44 8.74
CA LEU A 330 -17.90 -2.72 8.79
C LEU A 330 -17.74 -1.27 9.24
N LEU A 331 -16.94 -1.01 10.28
CA LEU A 331 -16.71 0.36 10.75
C LEU A 331 -15.98 1.20 9.68
N SER A 332 -14.97 0.62 9.04
CA SER A 332 -14.26 1.27 7.94
C SER A 332 -15.19 1.52 6.76
N TYR A 333 -16.03 0.54 6.40
CA TYR A 333 -17.00 0.65 5.32
C TYR A 333 -18.02 1.77 5.59
N PHE A 334 -18.62 1.82 6.78
CA PHE A 334 -19.57 2.88 7.11
C PHE A 334 -18.93 4.26 7.06
N PHE A 335 -17.70 4.38 7.55
CA PHE A 335 -16.95 5.63 7.45
C PHE A 335 -16.67 6.02 5.99
N PHE A 336 -16.08 5.14 5.18
CA PHE A 336 -15.78 5.46 3.78
C PHE A 336 -17.03 5.65 2.90
N SER A 337 -18.14 4.97 3.22
CA SER A 337 -19.42 5.17 2.52
C SER A 337 -20.04 6.55 2.77
N ALA A 338 -19.53 7.29 3.77
CA ALA A 338 -19.92 8.66 4.02
C ALA A 338 -19.33 9.64 2.99
N ASN A 339 -18.32 9.22 2.22
CA ASN A 339 -17.72 10.02 1.17
C ASN A 339 -18.53 9.93 -0.13
N THR A 340 -18.90 11.09 -0.69
CA THR A 340 -19.67 11.22 -1.93
C THR A 340 -18.86 10.87 -3.18
N ALA A 341 -17.55 11.15 -3.21
CA ALA A 341 -16.69 10.82 -4.34
C ALA A 341 -16.60 9.30 -4.60
N ALA A 342 -16.82 8.47 -3.56
CA ALA A 342 -16.86 7.02 -3.70
C ALA A 342 -18.15 6.46 -4.34
N GLN A 343 -19.11 7.34 -4.69
CA GLN A 343 -20.42 6.95 -5.25
C GLN A 343 -20.47 6.95 -6.78
N THR A 344 -19.56 7.64 -7.48
CA THR A 344 -19.47 7.57 -8.94
C THR A 344 -18.81 6.25 -9.34
N ARG A 345 -19.54 5.41 -10.08
CA ARG A 345 -19.10 4.09 -10.53
C ARG A 345 -19.51 3.87 -11.97
N GLY A 346 -18.61 3.36 -12.78
CA GLY A 346 -18.85 3.11 -14.19
C GLY A 346 -17.87 2.14 -14.82
N LEU A 347 -18.13 1.80 -16.07
CA LEU A 347 -17.18 1.14 -16.94
C LEU A 347 -16.59 2.17 -17.89
N GLN A 348 -15.27 2.18 -18.01
CA GLN A 348 -14.56 3.00 -18.97
C GLN A 348 -14.41 2.25 -20.29
N ILE A 349 -14.69 2.91 -21.40
CA ILE A 349 -14.41 2.39 -22.74
C ILE A 349 -12.98 2.81 -23.10
N ILE A 350 -12.11 1.83 -23.32
CA ILE A 350 -10.72 2.05 -23.75
C ILE A 350 -10.57 1.43 -25.14
N PRO A 351 -10.03 2.16 -26.14
CA PRO A 351 -9.72 1.59 -27.43
C PRO A 351 -8.81 0.37 -27.30
N PHE A 352 -9.15 -0.73 -27.97
CA PHE A 352 -8.43 -2.01 -27.82
C PHE A 352 -6.92 -1.88 -28.06
N LYS A 353 -6.53 -1.04 -29.02
CA LYS A 353 -5.12 -0.75 -29.32
C LYS A 353 -4.40 -0.09 -28.14
N GLU A 354 -5.00 0.93 -27.53
CA GLU A 354 -4.41 1.62 -26.39
C GLU A 354 -4.30 0.68 -25.19
N PHE A 355 -5.36 -0.08 -24.92
CA PHE A 355 -5.38 -1.08 -23.87
C PHE A 355 -4.28 -2.13 -24.04
N ILE A 356 -4.12 -2.73 -25.23
CA ILE A 356 -3.15 -3.81 -25.40
C ILE A 356 -1.72 -3.33 -25.21
N PHE A 357 -1.38 -2.13 -25.69
CA PHE A 357 -0.05 -1.54 -25.47
C PHE A 357 0.18 -1.20 -24.01
N PHE A 358 -0.81 -0.58 -23.34
CA PHE A 358 -0.78 -0.34 -21.91
C PHE A 358 -0.53 -1.63 -21.14
N PHE A 359 -1.40 -2.64 -21.31
CA PHE A 359 -1.28 -3.93 -20.63
C PHE A 359 0.09 -4.58 -20.86
N LEU A 360 0.57 -4.63 -22.11
CA LEU A 360 1.84 -5.27 -22.43
C LEU A 360 3.04 -4.56 -21.79
N LEU A 361 3.12 -3.24 -21.90
CA LEU A 361 4.25 -2.45 -21.41
C LEU A 361 4.26 -2.34 -19.87
N GLU A 362 3.10 -2.29 -19.23
CA GLU A 362 2.98 -2.07 -17.78
C GLU A 362 3.14 -3.34 -16.93
N GLY A 363 3.28 -4.50 -17.56
CA GLY A 363 3.51 -5.75 -16.83
C GLY A 363 3.11 -7.01 -17.59
N GLY A 364 2.32 -6.89 -18.67
CA GLY A 364 1.84 -8.01 -19.47
C GLY A 364 2.96 -8.81 -20.13
N ILE A 365 4.01 -8.16 -20.65
CA ILE A 365 5.17 -8.87 -21.21
C ILE A 365 5.89 -9.67 -20.12
N LEU A 366 6.14 -9.06 -18.96
CA LEU A 366 6.78 -9.75 -17.84
C LEU A 366 5.92 -10.92 -17.34
N TRP A 367 4.62 -10.70 -17.22
CA TRP A 367 3.64 -11.73 -16.86
C TRP A 367 3.67 -12.91 -17.84
N LEU A 368 3.64 -12.66 -19.15
CA LEU A 368 3.73 -13.69 -20.18
C LEU A 368 5.08 -14.44 -20.16
N LEU A 369 6.19 -13.75 -19.92
CA LEU A 369 7.51 -14.38 -19.80
C LEU A 369 7.58 -15.34 -18.60
N LEU A 370 6.85 -15.08 -17.52
CA LEU A 370 6.77 -15.98 -16.37
C LEU A 370 5.89 -17.23 -16.63
N ALA A 371 5.05 -17.22 -17.67
CA ALA A 371 4.10 -18.29 -17.95
C ALA A 371 4.72 -19.70 -17.99
N PRO A 372 5.87 -19.96 -18.65
CA PRO A 372 6.43 -21.32 -18.74
C PRO A 372 6.71 -21.98 -17.39
N ILE A 373 6.92 -21.19 -16.33
CA ILE A 373 7.18 -21.69 -14.97
C ILE A 373 5.96 -21.50 -14.06
N LYS A 374 5.17 -20.44 -14.27
CA LYS A 374 4.14 -19.99 -13.32
C LYS A 374 2.69 -20.20 -13.79
N TYR A 375 2.43 -20.68 -15.02
CA TYR A 375 1.05 -20.76 -15.54
C TYR A 375 0.09 -21.63 -14.71
N ARG A 376 0.60 -22.61 -13.95
CA ARG A 376 -0.19 -23.45 -13.04
C ARG A 376 -0.41 -22.81 -11.66
N ASP A 377 0.26 -21.71 -11.37
CA ASP A 377 0.09 -20.98 -10.12
C ASP A 377 -1.16 -20.08 -10.22
N PRO A 378 -2.18 -20.29 -9.37
CA PRO A 378 -3.38 -19.43 -9.36
C PRO A 378 -3.05 -17.94 -9.19
N ARG A 379 -1.96 -17.61 -8.49
CA ARG A 379 -1.50 -16.22 -8.30
C ARG A 379 -1.15 -15.59 -9.65
N TRP A 380 -0.50 -16.33 -10.54
CA TRP A 380 -0.16 -15.86 -11.88
C TRP A 380 -1.41 -15.61 -12.73
N ILE A 381 -2.38 -16.52 -12.68
CA ILE A 381 -3.64 -16.37 -13.44
C ILE A 381 -4.39 -15.12 -12.98
N VAL A 382 -4.56 -14.96 -11.66
CA VAL A 382 -5.28 -13.81 -11.11
C VAL A 382 -4.54 -12.50 -11.34
N THR A 383 -3.21 -12.48 -11.24
CA THR A 383 -2.43 -11.31 -11.63
C THR A 383 -2.74 -10.89 -13.06
N GLY A 384 -2.72 -11.81 -14.02
CA GLY A 384 -3.04 -11.48 -15.42
C GLY A 384 -4.46 -10.98 -15.60
N VAL A 385 -5.44 -11.69 -15.03
CA VAL A 385 -6.87 -11.33 -15.12
C VAL A 385 -7.12 -9.95 -14.52
N LEU A 386 -6.54 -9.64 -13.36
CA LEU A 386 -6.71 -8.34 -12.72
C LEU A 386 -6.05 -7.22 -13.52
N LEU A 387 -4.82 -7.42 -14.00
CA LEU A 387 -4.14 -6.43 -14.83
C LEU A 387 -4.87 -6.16 -16.17
N ILE A 388 -5.70 -7.09 -16.64
CA ILE A 388 -6.57 -6.92 -17.80
C ILE A 388 -7.87 -6.18 -17.44
N ILE A 389 -8.51 -6.53 -16.33
CA ILE A 389 -9.85 -6.02 -15.99
C ILE A 389 -9.82 -4.63 -15.35
N ILE A 390 -8.85 -4.36 -14.48
CA ILE A 390 -8.77 -3.12 -13.68
C ILE A 390 -8.87 -1.85 -14.54
N PRO A 391 -8.21 -1.74 -15.72
CA PRO A 391 -8.29 -0.54 -16.56
C PRO A 391 -9.71 -0.16 -17.00
N PHE A 392 -10.61 -1.14 -17.15
CA PHE A 392 -11.97 -0.91 -17.62
C PHE A 392 -12.96 -0.50 -16.53
N ILE A 393 -12.52 -0.44 -15.26
CA ILE A 393 -13.36 -0.09 -14.12
C ILE A 393 -13.05 1.34 -13.69
N GLN A 394 -14.09 2.16 -13.57
CA GLN A 394 -14.00 3.52 -13.07
C GLN A 394 -14.75 3.65 -11.73
N ILE A 395 -14.03 4.10 -10.69
CA ILE A 395 -14.60 4.47 -9.39
C ILE A 395 -14.01 5.82 -9.01
N GLY A 396 -14.87 6.80 -8.69
CA GLY A 396 -14.45 8.16 -8.42
C GLY A 396 -14.11 8.95 -9.67
N SER A 397 -13.48 10.13 -9.49
CA SER A 397 -12.94 10.94 -10.56
C SER A 397 -11.53 10.46 -10.97
N GLY A 398 -11.29 10.28 -12.27
CA GLY A 398 -9.94 10.09 -12.82
C GLY A 398 -9.34 8.68 -12.73
N ARG A 399 -8.02 8.64 -12.44
CA ARG A 399 -7.09 7.50 -12.60
C ARG A 399 -6.97 6.61 -11.36
N ASP A 400 -7.59 7.04 -10.26
CA ASP A 400 -7.37 6.53 -8.91
C ASP A 400 -7.66 5.05 -8.76
N PHE A 401 -8.74 4.56 -9.38
CA PHE A 401 -9.07 3.14 -9.29
C PHE A 401 -7.97 2.27 -9.91
N VAL A 402 -7.54 2.62 -11.13
CA VAL A 402 -6.51 1.86 -11.88
C VAL A 402 -5.19 1.85 -11.11
N MET A 403 -4.76 3.00 -10.59
CA MET A 403 -3.52 3.12 -9.82
C MET A 403 -3.58 2.36 -8.49
N ARG A 404 -4.67 2.48 -7.73
CA ARG A 404 -4.76 1.95 -6.36
C ARG A 404 -5.16 0.48 -6.34
N ALA A 405 -6.04 0.03 -7.23
CA ALA A 405 -6.48 -1.38 -7.28
C ALA A 405 -5.38 -2.29 -7.84
N SER A 406 -4.50 -1.76 -8.71
CA SER A 406 -3.40 -2.51 -9.30
C SER A 406 -2.23 -2.75 -8.34
N ILE A 407 -2.16 -2.07 -7.18
CA ILE A 407 -1.12 -2.28 -6.17
C ILE A 407 -0.97 -3.77 -5.82
N ALA A 408 -2.08 -4.47 -5.60
CA ALA A 408 -2.06 -5.89 -5.26
C ALA A 408 -1.52 -6.79 -6.40
N PRO A 409 -2.08 -6.79 -7.63
CA PRO A 409 -1.56 -7.62 -8.70
C PRO A 409 -0.14 -7.26 -9.13
N LEU A 410 0.28 -5.99 -9.07
CA LEU A 410 1.66 -5.58 -9.32
C LEU A 410 2.61 -6.12 -8.25
N PHE A 411 2.22 -6.07 -6.97
CA PHE A 411 3.00 -6.67 -5.88
C PHE A 411 3.12 -8.20 -6.04
N TYR A 412 2.05 -8.89 -6.46
CA TYR A 412 2.12 -10.31 -6.78
C TYR A 412 2.97 -10.61 -8.03
N LEU A 413 2.95 -9.75 -9.05
CA LEU A 413 3.84 -9.87 -10.21
C LEU A 413 5.30 -9.75 -9.78
N MET A 414 5.62 -8.80 -8.89
CA MET A 414 6.94 -8.66 -8.28
C MET A 414 7.32 -9.87 -7.43
N ILE A 415 6.40 -10.43 -6.63
CA ILE A 415 6.63 -11.67 -5.89
C ILE A 415 7.01 -12.81 -6.85
N LEU A 416 6.20 -13.04 -7.90
CA LEU A 416 6.42 -14.13 -8.86
C LEU A 416 7.75 -13.95 -9.63
N THR A 417 8.11 -12.69 -9.91
CA THR A 417 9.40 -12.33 -10.52
C THR A 417 10.54 -12.60 -9.54
N GLY A 418 10.44 -12.15 -8.30
CA GLY A 418 11.41 -12.38 -7.22
C GLY A 418 11.68 -13.86 -6.98
N GLU A 419 10.63 -14.68 -6.89
CA GLU A 419 10.73 -16.14 -6.77
C GLU A 419 11.50 -16.75 -7.95
N THR A 420 11.39 -16.16 -9.14
CA THR A 420 12.03 -16.65 -10.37
C THR A 420 13.49 -16.23 -10.46
N ILE A 421 13.81 -14.96 -10.20
CA ILE A 421 15.18 -14.41 -10.33
C ILE A 421 16.12 -14.82 -9.19
N PHE A 422 15.57 -15.10 -8.00
CA PHE A 422 16.37 -15.54 -6.85
C PHE A 422 16.41 -17.07 -6.69
N SER A 423 15.65 -17.82 -7.48
CA SER A 423 15.73 -19.29 -7.50
C SER A 423 16.99 -19.76 -8.24
N LYS A 424 17.75 -20.65 -7.60
CA LYS A 424 18.93 -21.30 -8.20
C LYS A 424 18.57 -22.26 -9.35
N GLN A 425 17.32 -22.68 -9.45
CA GLN A 425 16.87 -23.67 -10.45
C GLN A 425 16.46 -23.01 -11.78
N THR A 426 16.33 -21.69 -11.83
CA THR A 426 15.86 -20.98 -13.02
C THR A 426 16.94 -20.96 -14.11
N LYS A 427 16.57 -21.36 -15.33
CA LYS A 427 17.49 -21.41 -16.47
C LYS A 427 17.88 -20.00 -16.94
N GLN A 428 19.15 -19.80 -17.30
CA GLN A 428 19.68 -18.51 -17.79
C GLN A 428 18.89 -17.94 -18.99
N LYS A 429 18.44 -18.80 -19.91
CA LYS A 429 17.64 -18.41 -21.08
C LYS A 429 16.36 -17.64 -20.71
N LEU A 430 15.80 -17.89 -19.52
CA LEU A 430 14.65 -17.15 -19.01
C LEU A 430 15.07 -15.92 -18.17
N LEU A 431 16.18 -16.02 -17.44
CA LEU A 431 16.66 -14.92 -16.60
C LEU A 431 17.11 -13.70 -17.41
N ILE A 432 17.80 -13.91 -18.52
CA ILE A 432 18.32 -12.82 -19.37
C ILE A 432 17.21 -11.85 -19.81
N PRO A 433 16.11 -12.29 -20.45
CA PRO A 433 15.05 -11.36 -20.84
C PRO A 433 14.34 -10.73 -19.64
N ILE A 434 14.16 -11.45 -18.52
CA ILE A 434 13.58 -10.86 -17.31
C ILE A 434 14.45 -9.72 -16.78
N TYR A 435 15.77 -9.92 -16.67
CA TYR A 435 16.69 -8.87 -16.23
C TYR A 435 16.74 -7.68 -17.19
N LEU A 436 16.64 -7.92 -18.51
CA LEU A 436 16.55 -6.84 -19.49
C LEU A 436 15.29 -5.99 -19.27
N LEU A 437 14.14 -6.62 -19.05
CA LEU A 437 12.90 -5.90 -18.75
C LEU A 437 12.98 -5.13 -17.43
N LEU A 438 13.54 -5.73 -16.38
CA LEU A 438 13.74 -5.05 -15.10
C LEU A 438 14.70 -3.85 -15.23
N PHE A 439 15.74 -3.96 -16.07
CA PHE A 439 16.68 -2.87 -16.30
C PHE A 439 16.03 -1.70 -17.05
N ILE A 440 15.22 -1.99 -18.08
CA ILE A 440 14.47 -0.95 -18.81
C ILE A 440 13.41 -0.34 -17.90
N GLY A 441 12.65 -1.17 -17.18
CA GLY A 441 11.61 -0.69 -16.28
C GLY A 441 12.15 0.16 -15.14
N ALA A 442 13.37 -0.12 -14.65
CA ALA A 442 14.03 0.70 -13.64
C ALA A 442 14.22 2.18 -14.04
N LEU A 443 14.07 2.55 -15.31
CA LEU A 443 14.13 3.95 -15.74
C LEU A 443 13.03 4.81 -15.10
N ALA A 444 11.80 4.33 -14.97
CA ALA A 444 10.72 5.09 -14.33
C ALA A 444 11.03 5.47 -12.85
N PRO A 445 11.35 4.53 -11.95
CA PRO A 445 11.72 4.88 -10.58
C PRO A 445 13.04 5.66 -10.50
N LEU A 446 13.97 5.49 -11.45
CA LEU A 446 15.17 6.32 -11.53
C LEU A 446 14.84 7.78 -11.84
N TYR A 447 13.86 8.07 -12.70
CA TYR A 447 13.42 9.45 -12.98
C TYR A 447 12.74 10.07 -11.75
N GLU A 448 11.91 9.31 -11.02
CA GLU A 448 11.33 9.74 -9.75
C GLU A 448 12.39 10.10 -8.71
N ILE A 449 13.37 9.21 -8.53
CA ILE A 449 14.52 9.41 -7.64
C ILE A 449 15.34 10.63 -8.10
N ASN A 450 15.62 10.74 -9.39
CA ASN A 450 16.39 11.84 -9.93
C ASN A 450 15.66 13.18 -9.80
N ARG A 451 14.33 13.22 -9.98
CA ARG A 451 13.53 14.42 -9.72
C ARG A 451 13.69 14.86 -8.26
N SER A 452 13.53 13.93 -7.32
CA SER A 452 13.70 14.25 -5.90
C SER A 452 15.12 14.72 -5.58
N ILE A 453 16.16 14.03 -6.07
CA ILE A 453 17.55 14.43 -5.87
C ILE A 453 17.81 15.81 -6.46
N TYR A 454 17.44 16.03 -7.73
CA TYR A 454 17.66 17.29 -8.45
C TYR A 454 17.04 18.47 -7.70
N ARG A 455 15.75 18.36 -7.34
CA ARG A 455 15.00 19.41 -6.66
C ARG A 455 15.46 19.65 -5.22
N THR A 456 15.82 18.57 -4.53
CA THR A 456 16.38 18.67 -3.18
C THR A 456 17.76 19.34 -3.19
N TYR A 457 18.59 18.97 -4.16
CA TYR A 457 19.90 19.58 -4.35
C TYR A 457 19.80 21.05 -4.73
N GLU A 458 18.93 21.38 -5.69
CA GLU A 458 18.63 22.75 -6.11
C GLU A 458 18.26 23.61 -4.89
N TYR A 459 17.33 23.14 -4.06
CA TYR A 459 16.91 23.87 -2.87
C TYR A 459 18.04 24.09 -1.86
N TYR A 460 18.79 23.04 -1.47
CA TYR A 460 19.76 23.17 -0.37
C TYR A 460 21.10 23.79 -0.78
N PHE A 461 21.51 23.64 -2.05
CA PHE A 461 22.87 23.98 -2.47
C PHE A 461 22.95 25.02 -3.58
N ILE A 462 21.87 25.22 -4.36
CA ILE A 462 21.87 26.22 -5.44
C ILE A 462 21.15 27.50 -4.99
N LEU A 463 19.96 27.36 -4.39
CA LEU A 463 19.16 28.51 -3.99
C LEU A 463 19.74 29.19 -2.75
N ASP A 464 19.83 30.52 -2.78
CA ASP A 464 20.15 31.35 -1.62
C ASP A 464 18.92 31.51 -0.68
N GLU A 465 19.13 32.09 0.50
CA GLU A 465 18.06 32.27 1.48
C GLU A 465 16.94 33.20 0.98
N GLU A 466 17.24 34.15 0.10
CA GLU A 466 16.23 35.07 -0.48
C GLU A 466 15.34 34.36 -1.51
N GLN A 467 15.91 33.41 -2.25
CA GLN A 467 15.18 32.59 -3.23
C GLN A 467 14.34 31.50 -2.57
N ARG A 468 14.80 30.95 -1.43
CA ARG A 468 14.08 29.91 -0.70
C ARG A 468 12.81 30.48 -0.07
N LEU A 469 11.67 30.02 -0.56
CA LEU A 469 10.38 30.37 0.04
C LEU A 469 10.07 29.41 1.19
N THR A 470 10.14 29.92 2.41
CA THR A 470 9.81 29.18 3.65
C THR A 470 8.51 29.65 4.30
N THR A 471 7.97 30.78 3.86
CA THR A 471 6.69 31.30 4.34
C THR A 471 5.55 30.46 3.78
N LEU A 472 4.68 29.97 4.68
CA LEU A 472 3.45 29.30 4.31
C LEU A 472 2.66 30.19 3.34
N PRO A 473 2.14 29.64 2.24
CA PRO A 473 1.31 30.39 1.32
C PRO A 473 -0.01 30.79 2.00
N MET A 474 -0.69 31.82 1.45
CA MET A 474 -2.06 32.10 1.88
C MET A 474 -2.93 30.85 1.65
N PRO A 475 -3.88 30.52 2.54
CA PRO A 475 -4.72 29.36 2.39
C PRO A 475 -5.41 29.35 1.01
N ALA A 476 -5.04 28.37 0.18
CA ALA A 476 -5.67 28.18 -1.11
C ALA A 476 -7.12 27.67 -0.93
N THR A 477 -8.03 28.14 -1.78
CA THR A 477 -9.40 27.58 -1.89
C THR A 477 -9.51 26.56 -3.00
N GLU A 478 -8.64 26.65 -4.01
CA GLU A 478 -8.52 25.73 -5.13
C GLU A 478 -7.04 25.67 -5.55
N ILE A 479 -6.61 24.53 -6.06
CA ILE A 479 -5.28 24.37 -6.68
C ILE A 479 -5.44 23.91 -8.11
N GLN A 480 -4.56 24.40 -8.99
CA GLN A 480 -4.59 23.97 -10.39
C GLN A 480 -4.17 22.51 -10.49
N PRO A 481 -4.73 21.74 -11.44
CA PRO A 481 -4.24 20.41 -11.75
C PRO A 481 -2.74 20.45 -12.02
N ALA A 482 -2.06 19.39 -11.60
CA ALA A 482 -0.63 19.20 -11.81
C ALA A 482 -0.27 19.38 -13.30
N GLY A 483 0.65 20.30 -13.58
CA GLY A 483 1.15 20.57 -14.92
C GLY A 483 2.32 19.66 -15.26
N ARG A 484 3.49 20.25 -15.49
CA ARG A 484 4.75 19.50 -15.55
C ARG A 484 5.25 19.23 -14.14
N LEU A 485 5.26 17.95 -13.74
CA LEU A 485 5.50 17.53 -12.36
C LEU A 485 6.91 17.90 -11.86
N GLU A 486 7.86 18.04 -12.76
CA GLU A 486 9.22 18.50 -12.46
C GLU A 486 9.34 20.01 -12.18
N ALA A 487 8.31 20.80 -12.49
CA ALA A 487 8.32 22.25 -12.35
C ALA A 487 7.47 22.76 -11.17
N GLU A 488 6.89 21.85 -10.37
CA GLU A 488 5.95 22.20 -9.31
C GLU A 488 6.60 22.92 -8.13
N HIS A 489 5.82 23.81 -7.48
CA HIS A 489 6.21 24.63 -6.33
C HIS A 489 7.70 25.06 -6.37
N PRO A 490 8.07 25.91 -7.35
CA PRO A 490 9.45 26.32 -7.55
C PRO A 490 10.04 26.93 -6.28
N ASN A 491 11.32 26.65 -6.05
CA ASN A 491 12.07 27.15 -4.90
C ASN A 491 11.59 26.65 -3.53
N ARG A 492 10.77 25.58 -3.49
CA ARG A 492 10.31 24.92 -2.27
C ARG A 492 10.62 23.42 -2.31
N LEU A 493 10.83 22.84 -1.12
CA LEU A 493 10.87 21.38 -0.92
C LEU A 493 9.48 20.81 -0.64
N VAL A 494 8.69 21.54 0.13
CA VAL A 494 7.44 21.05 0.70
C VAL A 494 6.29 21.52 -0.18
N ALA A 495 5.40 20.58 -0.48
CA ALA A 495 4.16 20.85 -1.19
C ALA A 495 3.11 21.31 -0.16
N ASP A 496 3.04 22.61 0.13
CA ASP A 496 2.23 23.18 1.24
C ASP A 496 1.24 24.28 0.82
N GLU A 497 0.95 24.41 -0.48
CA GLU A 497 -0.08 25.33 -1.00
C GLU A 497 -1.46 25.14 -0.36
N ILE A 498 -1.83 23.89 -0.06
CA ILE A 498 -3.00 23.59 0.75
C ILE A 498 -2.58 23.55 2.21
N VAL A 499 -2.82 24.63 2.93
CA VAL A 499 -2.54 24.72 4.37
C VAL A 499 -3.56 23.91 5.18
N SER A 500 -4.83 23.97 4.79
CA SER A 500 -5.94 23.23 5.43
C SER A 500 -7.01 22.91 4.41
N LEU A 501 -7.66 21.77 4.58
CA LEU A 501 -8.80 21.36 3.76
C LEU A 501 -10.08 22.16 4.11
N GLU A 502 -10.13 22.85 5.25
CA GLU A 502 -11.28 23.66 5.66
C GLU A 502 -11.72 24.66 4.57
N PHE A 503 -10.74 25.26 3.90
CA PHE A 503 -10.94 26.30 2.89
C PHE A 503 -11.12 25.75 1.47
N MET A 504 -10.82 24.46 1.26
CA MET A 504 -10.80 23.86 -0.06
C MET A 504 -12.20 23.66 -0.65
N GLN A 505 -12.30 23.92 -1.94
CA GLN A 505 -13.49 23.79 -2.76
C GLN A 505 -13.16 22.99 -4.05
N GLY A 506 -14.21 22.63 -4.79
CA GLY A 506 -14.08 21.91 -6.07
C GLY A 506 -14.03 20.37 -5.95
N GLU A 507 -14.01 19.72 -7.12
CA GLU A 507 -14.18 18.27 -7.26
C GLU A 507 -13.07 17.46 -6.56
N LEU A 508 -11.82 17.94 -6.60
CA LEU A 508 -10.70 17.27 -5.94
C LEU A 508 -10.84 17.25 -4.41
N ALA A 509 -11.43 18.31 -3.82
CA ALA A 509 -11.65 18.38 -2.38
C ALA A 509 -12.69 17.34 -1.91
N GLU A 510 -13.64 16.95 -2.77
CA GLU A 510 -14.65 15.92 -2.46
C GLU A 510 -14.03 14.54 -2.22
N ASN A 511 -12.81 14.28 -2.71
CA ASN A 511 -12.08 13.06 -2.39
C ASN A 511 -11.69 12.96 -0.91
N PHE A 512 -11.65 14.08 -0.19
CA PHE A 512 -11.21 14.17 1.20
C PHE A 512 -12.33 14.60 2.15
N ILE A 513 -13.20 15.51 1.71
CA ILE A 513 -14.23 16.14 2.54
C ILE A 513 -15.59 15.68 2.06
N ALA A 514 -16.45 15.28 3.01
CA ALA A 514 -17.80 14.86 2.68
C ALA A 514 -18.85 15.56 3.56
N ASN A 515 -20.04 15.74 2.98
CA ASN A 515 -21.22 16.11 3.76
C ASN A 515 -21.82 14.87 4.44
N VAL A 516 -21.55 14.72 5.74
CA VAL A 516 -21.90 13.50 6.46
C VAL A 516 -23.28 13.53 7.11
N ARG A 517 -24.00 14.67 7.10
CA ARG A 517 -25.25 14.85 7.87
C ARG A 517 -26.25 13.71 7.71
N GLN A 518 -26.45 13.25 6.47
CA GLN A 518 -27.46 12.24 6.16
C GLN A 518 -26.99 10.80 6.30
N THR A 519 -25.70 10.59 6.53
CA THR A 519 -25.07 9.28 6.56
C THR A 519 -25.42 8.50 7.84
N LEU A 520 -25.50 7.16 7.73
CA LEU A 520 -25.68 6.29 8.89
C LEU A 520 -24.52 6.44 9.88
N TYR A 521 -23.31 6.62 9.37
CA TYR A 521 -22.12 6.87 10.16
C TYR A 521 -22.32 8.07 11.09
N TYR A 522 -22.68 9.25 10.57
CA TYR A 522 -22.85 10.44 11.41
C TYR A 522 -24.01 10.31 12.41
N LYS A 523 -25.12 9.71 11.98
CA LYS A 523 -26.33 9.58 12.81
C LYS A 523 -26.10 8.69 14.03
N TYR A 524 -25.41 7.56 13.86
CA TYR A 524 -25.35 6.50 14.87
C TYR A 524 -23.96 6.22 15.43
N LEU A 525 -22.91 6.39 14.63
CA LEU A 525 -21.56 5.89 14.94
C LEU A 525 -20.59 6.99 15.33
N ALA A 526 -20.66 8.13 14.66
CA ALA A 526 -19.71 9.23 14.84
C ALA A 526 -19.75 9.79 16.26
N LYS A 527 -18.57 10.08 16.78
CA LYS A 527 -18.37 10.92 17.97
C LYS A 527 -18.86 12.34 17.64
N ARG A 528 -19.56 12.95 18.59
CA ARG A 528 -20.16 14.29 18.47
C ARG A 528 -19.47 15.26 19.40
#